data_AF-A0A2H0DTM3-F1
#
_entry.id   AF-A0A2H0DTM3-F1
#
_cell.length_a   1.000
_cell.length_b   1.000
_cell.length_c   1.000
_cell.angle_alpha   90.00
_cell.angle_beta   90.00
_cell.angle_gamma   90.00
#
_symmetry.space_group_name_H-M   'P 1'
#
loop_
_entity.id
_entity.type
_entity.pdbx_description
1 polymer ?
#
loop_
_entity_poly.entity_id
_entity_poly.type
_entity_poly.pdbx_seq_one_letter_code
_entity_poly.pdbx_strand_id
1 'polypeptide(L)'
;MMSISLSKVVKFDISKHLPTSSAEKTNDLFFALVALHMADMEDKVLTKLTLQKALYSTTQLLSEKGYNFFNTHFYVNTLGPFSNLFYKYLEELQNANLIEIDKRDIFLTPKGNRVTSEIIDELSENREFQEVFKVLNSKVTAYADNPNLSITETHSQLIIDTTDSNKQKSINDLIIEIDPTAPFEKNSQFKYIELVNENKSEEIKVPPKILNELDSILAKVEDTDYEEAGDIRFLFN
;
A
#
# COMPACT_ATOMS: atom_id res chain seq x y z
N MET A 1 13.90 29.11 -5.62
CA MET A 1 12.90 28.16 -5.07
C MET A 1 12.94 26.94 -5.96
N MET A 2 13.26 25.75 -5.41
CA MET A 2 13.10 24.51 -6.16
C MET A 2 11.59 24.27 -6.33
N SER A 3 11.15 24.07 -7.56
CA SER A 3 9.80 23.60 -7.88
C SER A 3 9.64 22.22 -7.26
N ILE A 4 8.74 22.04 -6.30
CA ILE A 4 8.37 20.70 -5.83
C ILE A 4 7.70 20.03 -7.03
N SER A 5 8.36 19.02 -7.57
CA SER A 5 7.83 18.26 -8.68
C SER A 5 6.66 17.43 -8.16
N LEU A 6 5.50 17.59 -8.79
CA LEU A 6 4.23 17.02 -8.32
C LEU A 6 4.03 15.61 -8.87
N SER A 7 3.47 14.72 -8.04
CA SER A 7 3.15 13.34 -8.46
C SER A 7 2.21 13.36 -9.65
N LYS A 8 2.31 12.35 -10.51
CA LYS A 8 1.58 12.30 -11.77
C LYS A 8 0.49 11.28 -11.67
N VAL A 9 -0.70 11.66 -12.12
CA VAL A 9 -1.74 10.69 -12.39
C VAL A 9 -1.56 10.20 -13.81
N VAL A 10 -1.41 8.90 -13.96
CA VAL A 10 -1.28 8.22 -15.25
C VAL A 10 -2.43 7.23 -15.43
N LYS A 11 -2.64 6.79 -16.67
CA LYS A 11 -3.59 5.71 -16.95
C LYS A 11 -3.07 4.40 -16.35
N PHE A 12 -4.00 3.58 -15.87
CA PHE A 12 -3.68 2.24 -15.40
C PHE A 12 -2.98 1.40 -16.47
N ASP A 13 -1.89 0.75 -16.06
CA ASP A 13 -1.10 -0.21 -16.81
C ASP A 13 -0.78 -1.40 -15.90
N ILE A 14 -1.40 -2.54 -16.16
CA ILE A 14 -1.26 -3.72 -15.31
C ILE A 14 0.20 -4.20 -15.18
N SER A 15 1.03 -3.94 -16.19
CA SER A 15 2.43 -4.38 -16.21
C SER A 15 3.36 -3.55 -15.32
N LYS A 16 2.89 -2.39 -14.83
CA LYS A 16 3.70 -1.44 -14.04
C LYS A 16 3.22 -1.24 -12.62
N HIS A 17 1.92 -1.44 -12.38
CA HIS A 17 1.27 -0.97 -11.15
C HIS A 17 0.82 -2.10 -10.22
N LEU A 18 1.11 -3.35 -10.59
CA LEU A 18 0.91 -4.54 -9.77
C LEU A 18 2.24 -5.25 -9.53
N PRO A 19 2.40 -5.95 -8.39
CA PRO A 19 3.53 -6.85 -8.21
C PRO A 19 3.63 -7.87 -9.34
N THR A 20 4.83 -8.02 -9.86
CA THR A 20 5.16 -8.90 -10.98
C THR A 20 5.76 -10.23 -10.51
N SER A 21 6.04 -10.35 -9.20
CA SER A 21 6.58 -11.55 -8.57
C SER A 21 6.01 -11.79 -7.17
N SER A 22 6.13 -13.04 -6.67
CA SER A 22 5.76 -13.38 -5.29
C SER A 22 6.56 -12.55 -4.27
N ALA A 23 7.84 -12.32 -4.54
CA ALA A 23 8.70 -11.54 -3.66
C ALA A 23 8.23 -10.08 -3.50
N GLU A 24 7.80 -9.44 -4.60
CA GLU A 24 7.25 -8.08 -4.56
C GLU A 24 5.93 -8.01 -3.77
N LYS A 25 5.04 -9.00 -3.95
CA LYS A 25 3.80 -9.13 -3.16
C LYS A 25 4.11 -9.29 -1.67
N THR A 26 5.02 -10.20 -1.34
CA THR A 26 5.38 -10.54 0.05
C THR A 26 6.11 -9.41 0.74
N ASN A 27 6.86 -8.60 0.00
CA ASN A 27 7.39 -7.33 0.47
C ASN A 27 6.26 -6.38 0.92
N ASP A 28 5.20 -6.23 0.12
CA ASP A 28 4.09 -5.35 0.46
C ASP A 28 3.30 -5.87 1.68
N LEU A 29 3.08 -7.19 1.77
CA LEU A 29 2.48 -7.85 2.93
C LEU A 29 3.31 -7.64 4.21
N PHE A 30 4.63 -7.71 4.10
CA PHE A 30 5.55 -7.43 5.20
C PHE A 30 5.34 -6.01 5.75
N PHE A 31 5.31 -4.99 4.90
CA PHE A 31 5.13 -3.62 5.38
C PHE A 31 3.75 -3.34 5.97
N ALA A 32 2.70 -4.05 5.50
CA ALA A 32 1.39 -4.01 6.15
C ALA A 32 1.45 -4.58 7.58
N LEU A 33 2.14 -5.70 7.79
CA LEU A 33 2.36 -6.28 9.13
C LEU A 33 3.14 -5.33 10.03
N VAL A 34 4.22 -4.72 9.53
CA VAL A 34 5.02 -3.73 10.28
C VAL A 34 4.17 -2.56 10.75
N ALA A 35 3.32 -2.00 9.87
CA ALA A 35 2.42 -0.92 10.24
C ALA A 35 1.42 -1.31 11.33
N LEU A 36 0.89 -2.54 11.27
CA LEU A 36 0.00 -3.06 12.31
C LEU A 36 0.75 -3.31 13.63
N HIS A 37 2.01 -3.76 13.58
CA HIS A 37 2.84 -3.93 14.78
C HIS A 37 3.14 -2.60 15.46
N MET A 38 3.43 -1.56 14.68
CA MET A 38 3.59 -0.20 15.23
C MET A 38 2.31 0.30 15.89
N ALA A 39 1.15 0.02 15.31
CA ALA A 39 -0.13 0.38 15.94
C ALA A 39 -0.31 -0.36 17.26
N ASP A 40 -0.07 -1.68 17.28
CA ASP A 40 -0.19 -2.52 18.49
C ASP A 40 0.73 -2.04 19.62
N MET A 41 1.99 -1.71 19.31
CA MET A 41 2.97 -1.19 20.28
C MET A 41 2.57 0.15 20.92
N GLU A 42 1.72 0.93 20.25
CA GLU A 42 1.21 2.23 20.70
C GLU A 42 -0.23 2.15 21.26
N ASP A 43 -0.74 0.93 21.49
CA ASP A 43 -2.13 0.66 21.89
C ASP A 43 -3.16 1.30 20.93
N LYS A 44 -2.87 1.27 19.63
CA LYS A 44 -3.68 1.85 18.55
C LYS A 44 -4.31 0.79 17.66
N VAL A 45 -5.41 1.17 17.02
CA VAL A 45 -6.13 0.34 16.05
C VAL A 45 -6.16 1.04 14.71
N LEU A 46 -5.84 0.28 13.64
CA LEU A 46 -5.96 0.75 12.28
C LEU A 46 -7.18 0.14 11.60
N THR A 47 -7.75 0.90 10.68
CA THR A 47 -8.73 0.40 9.72
C THR A 47 -8.03 0.08 8.39
N LYS A 48 -8.72 -0.67 7.51
CA LYS A 48 -8.25 -0.89 6.12
C LYS A 48 -7.86 0.42 5.42
N LEU A 49 -8.65 1.47 5.62
CA LEU A 49 -8.44 2.78 5.00
C LEU A 49 -7.22 3.51 5.58
N THR A 50 -7.09 3.55 6.91
CA THR A 50 -5.99 4.27 7.56
C THR A 50 -4.65 3.55 7.35
N LEU A 51 -4.66 2.21 7.29
CA LEU A 51 -3.48 1.41 6.93
C LEU A 51 -2.99 1.72 5.51
N GLN A 52 -3.89 1.65 4.52
CA GLN A 52 -3.56 1.94 3.12
C GLN A 52 -2.96 3.35 2.96
N LYS A 53 -3.55 4.33 3.65
CA LYS A 53 -3.10 5.72 3.60
C LYS A 53 -1.79 5.94 4.34
N ALA A 54 -1.56 5.26 5.47
CA ALA A 54 -0.28 5.31 6.17
C ALA A 54 0.85 4.79 5.29
N LEU A 55 0.65 3.65 4.62
CA LEU A 55 1.64 3.09 3.68
C LEU A 55 1.92 4.06 2.53
N TYR A 56 0.88 4.56 1.85
CA TYR A 56 1.03 5.52 0.75
C TYR A 56 1.75 6.81 1.16
N SER A 57 1.30 7.47 2.23
CA SER A 57 1.91 8.72 2.70
C SER A 57 3.36 8.51 3.12
N THR A 58 3.70 7.33 3.65
CA THR A 58 5.08 6.96 3.95
C THR A 58 5.90 6.84 2.66
N THR A 59 5.39 6.14 1.65
CA THR A 59 6.09 5.95 0.37
C THR A 59 6.34 7.29 -0.32
N GLN A 60 5.36 8.19 -0.31
CA GLN A 60 5.50 9.53 -0.87
C GLN A 60 6.60 10.34 -0.19
N LEU A 61 6.60 10.41 1.15
CA LEU A 61 7.62 11.15 1.90
C LEU A 61 9.03 10.59 1.71
N LEU A 62 9.15 9.26 1.58
CA LEU A 62 10.44 8.61 1.32
C LEU A 62 10.91 8.81 -0.13
N SER A 63 9.99 8.88 -1.09
CA SER A 63 10.34 9.15 -2.49
C SER A 63 10.99 10.52 -2.69
N GLU A 64 10.59 11.53 -1.91
CA GLU A 64 11.26 12.85 -1.88
C GLU A 64 12.72 12.76 -1.41
N LYS A 65 13.05 11.71 -0.65
CA LYS A 65 14.41 11.39 -0.19
C LYS A 65 15.15 10.42 -1.11
N GLY A 66 14.52 9.99 -2.20
CA GLY A 66 15.09 9.05 -3.17
C GLY A 66 14.97 7.58 -2.76
N TYR A 67 13.99 7.22 -1.92
CA TYR A 67 13.73 5.84 -1.53
C TYR A 67 12.35 5.39 -1.97
N ASN A 68 12.23 4.12 -2.37
CA ASN A 68 10.94 3.45 -2.51
C ASN A 68 10.95 2.16 -1.68
N PHE A 69 9.83 1.79 -1.07
CA PHE A 69 9.74 0.55 -0.28
C PHE A 69 8.48 -0.27 -0.54
N PHE A 70 7.49 0.29 -1.26
CA PHE A 70 6.19 -0.33 -1.49
C PHE A 70 5.96 -0.45 -2.99
N ASN A 71 5.71 -1.66 -3.48
CA ASN A 71 5.51 -1.96 -4.91
C ASN A 71 4.07 -1.70 -5.34
N THR A 72 3.15 -1.91 -4.40
CA THR A 72 1.70 -1.76 -4.55
C THR A 72 1.34 -0.28 -4.45
N HIS A 73 1.36 0.43 -5.56
CA HIS A 73 1.22 1.87 -5.54
C HIS A 73 -0.21 2.37 -5.22
N PHE A 74 -0.41 3.65 -4.87
CA PHE A 74 -1.73 4.17 -4.44
C PHE A 74 -2.71 4.51 -5.58
N TYR A 75 -3.99 4.21 -5.34
CA TYR A 75 -5.08 4.41 -6.29
C TYR A 75 -6.02 5.46 -5.74
N VAL A 76 -6.46 6.35 -6.64
CA VAL A 76 -7.35 7.45 -6.30
C VAL A 76 -8.72 6.96 -5.80
N ASN A 77 -9.15 5.75 -6.18
CA ASN A 77 -10.50 5.22 -5.90
C ASN A 77 -10.50 3.89 -5.13
N THR A 78 -11.41 3.76 -4.17
CA THR A 78 -11.69 2.54 -3.41
C THR A 78 -12.51 1.48 -4.14
N LEU A 79 -13.17 1.84 -5.24
CA LEU A 79 -13.90 0.90 -6.11
C LEU A 79 -13.03 0.30 -7.23
N GLY A 80 -11.72 0.62 -7.23
CA GLY A 80 -10.78 0.11 -8.20
C GLY A 80 -10.46 -1.38 -8.01
N PRO A 81 -9.94 -2.07 -9.05
CA PRO A 81 -9.50 -3.46 -8.96
C PRO A 81 -8.38 -3.66 -7.92
N PHE A 82 -7.71 -2.56 -7.54
CA PHE A 82 -6.60 -2.57 -6.61
C PHE A 82 -6.99 -2.41 -5.15
N SER A 83 -8.04 -1.65 -4.81
CA SER A 83 -8.56 -1.73 -3.43
C SER A 83 -9.02 -3.15 -3.13
N ASN A 84 -9.52 -3.87 -4.15
CA ASN A 84 -9.73 -5.30 -4.06
C ASN A 84 -8.41 -6.07 -3.88
N LEU A 85 -7.30 -5.70 -4.54
CA LEU A 85 -6.00 -6.36 -4.35
C LEU A 85 -5.38 -6.11 -2.96
N PHE A 86 -5.34 -4.86 -2.49
CA PHE A 86 -4.87 -4.55 -1.15
C PHE A 86 -5.74 -5.21 -0.08
N TYR A 87 -7.05 -5.36 -0.30
CA TYR A 87 -7.92 -6.10 0.62
C TYR A 87 -7.72 -7.62 0.52
N LYS A 88 -7.42 -8.17 -0.66
CA LYS A 88 -6.98 -9.57 -0.82
C LYS A 88 -5.68 -9.85 -0.08
N TYR A 89 -4.74 -8.89 -0.03
CA TYR A 89 -3.53 -9.04 0.79
C TYR A 89 -3.86 -9.18 2.27
N LEU A 90 -4.80 -8.39 2.77
CA LEU A 90 -5.28 -8.54 4.15
C LEU A 90 -5.99 -9.88 4.37
N GLU A 91 -6.75 -10.38 3.39
CA GLU A 91 -7.35 -11.72 3.43
C GLU A 91 -6.29 -12.83 3.49
N GLU A 92 -5.20 -12.72 2.71
CA GLU A 92 -4.07 -13.67 2.78
C GLU A 92 -3.44 -13.69 4.18
N LEU A 93 -3.20 -12.51 4.78
CA LEU A 93 -2.69 -12.42 6.15
C LEU A 93 -3.67 -12.99 7.18
N GLN A 94 -4.98 -12.79 6.97
CA GLN A 94 -6.02 -13.30 7.85
C GLN A 94 -6.11 -14.83 7.76
N ASN A 95 -6.09 -15.39 6.56
CA ASN A 95 -6.10 -16.83 6.32
C ASN A 95 -4.85 -17.51 6.91
N ALA A 96 -3.69 -16.83 6.84
CA ALA A 96 -2.46 -17.27 7.50
C ALA A 96 -2.48 -17.12 9.04
N ASN A 97 -3.59 -16.63 9.61
CA ASN A 97 -3.77 -16.34 11.02
C ASN A 97 -2.68 -15.39 11.56
N LEU A 98 -2.30 -14.39 10.77
CA LEU A 98 -1.37 -13.33 11.17
C LEU A 98 -2.13 -12.10 11.65
N ILE A 99 -3.26 -11.79 11.03
CA ILE A 99 -4.14 -10.70 11.44
C ILE A 99 -5.56 -11.19 11.73
N GLU A 100 -6.30 -10.41 12.49
CA GLU A 100 -7.75 -10.54 12.68
C GLU A 100 -8.44 -9.26 12.20
N ILE A 101 -9.59 -9.40 11.54
CA ILE A 101 -10.39 -8.28 11.07
C ILE A 101 -11.75 -8.32 11.78
N ASP A 102 -12.01 -7.34 12.65
CA ASP A 102 -13.34 -7.10 13.24
C ASP A 102 -13.96 -5.86 12.63
N LYS A 103 -15.00 -6.07 11.81
CA LYS A 103 -15.68 -5.03 11.01
C LYS A 103 -14.69 -4.26 10.13
N ARG A 104 -14.23 -3.10 10.61
CA ARG A 104 -13.32 -2.19 9.90
C ARG A 104 -11.92 -2.21 10.47
N ASP A 105 -11.79 -2.71 11.69
CA ASP A 105 -10.59 -2.67 12.50
C ASP A 105 -9.74 -3.90 12.21
N ILE A 106 -8.44 -3.71 12.20
CA ILE A 106 -7.45 -4.75 11.89
C ILE A 106 -6.51 -4.87 13.08
N PHE A 107 -6.31 -6.09 13.55
CA PHE A 107 -5.48 -6.43 14.70
C PHE A 107 -4.42 -7.43 14.28
N LEU A 108 -3.25 -7.38 14.91
CA LEU A 108 -2.33 -8.51 14.88
C LEU A 108 -2.85 -9.61 15.81
N THR A 109 -2.77 -10.85 15.32
CA THR A 109 -2.88 -12.01 16.22
C THR A 109 -1.58 -12.15 17.02
N PRO A 110 -1.56 -12.96 18.10
CA PRO A 110 -0.32 -13.28 18.80
C PRO A 110 0.76 -13.89 17.88
N LYS A 111 0.34 -14.67 16.86
CA LYS A 111 1.25 -15.22 15.84
C LYS A 111 1.82 -14.12 14.95
N GLY A 112 0.97 -13.23 14.45
CA GLY A 112 1.38 -12.09 13.63
C GLY A 112 2.33 -11.16 14.36
N ASN A 113 2.04 -10.87 15.64
CA ASN A 113 2.90 -10.02 16.46
C ASN A 113 4.29 -10.62 16.62
N ARG A 114 4.39 -11.89 17.05
CA ARG A 114 5.68 -12.58 17.20
C ARG A 114 6.50 -12.61 15.91
N VAL A 115 5.88 -12.99 14.79
CA VAL A 115 6.57 -13.04 13.49
C VAL A 115 7.10 -11.65 13.11
N THR A 116 6.26 -10.62 13.26
CA THR A 116 6.62 -9.26 12.87
C THR A 116 7.70 -8.68 13.78
N SER A 117 7.63 -8.90 15.09
CA SER A 117 8.63 -8.41 16.05
C SER A 117 10.01 -9.01 15.80
N GLU A 118 10.08 -10.33 15.58
CA GLU A 118 11.34 -11.03 15.28
C GLU A 118 11.99 -10.47 14.01
N ILE A 119 11.20 -10.21 12.96
CA ILE A 119 11.68 -9.64 11.70
C ILE A 119 12.14 -8.17 11.89
N ILE A 120 11.39 -7.35 12.64
CA ILE A 120 11.76 -5.96 12.90
C ILE A 120 13.09 -5.90 13.67
N ASP A 121 13.29 -6.79 14.65
CA ASP A 121 14.55 -6.87 15.40
C ASP A 121 15.73 -7.17 14.48
N GLU A 122 15.58 -8.12 13.53
CA GLU A 122 16.60 -8.44 12.51
C GLU A 122 16.96 -7.25 11.60
N LEU A 123 16.01 -6.32 11.40
CA LEU A 123 16.18 -5.15 10.51
C LEU A 123 16.53 -3.86 11.27
N SER A 124 16.46 -3.88 12.61
CA SER A 124 16.56 -2.70 13.46
C SER A 124 17.89 -1.95 13.36
N GLU A 125 18.96 -2.64 12.95
CA GLU A 125 20.29 -2.05 12.75
C GLU A 125 20.50 -1.47 11.34
N ASN A 126 19.60 -1.76 10.39
CA ASN A 126 19.72 -1.24 9.03
C ASN A 126 19.15 0.19 8.95
N ARG A 127 20.00 1.13 8.59
CA ARG A 127 19.69 2.57 8.50
C ARG A 127 18.49 2.89 7.60
N GLU A 128 18.31 2.18 6.48
CA GLU A 128 17.21 2.42 5.54
C GLU A 128 15.87 1.99 6.16
N PHE A 129 15.85 0.81 6.79
CA PHE A 129 14.68 0.32 7.52
C PHE A 129 14.35 1.18 8.73
N GLN A 130 15.35 1.69 9.46
CA GLN A 130 15.10 2.64 10.55
C GLN A 130 14.36 3.89 10.08
N GLU A 131 14.71 4.43 8.91
CA GLU A 131 14.04 5.60 8.35
C GLU A 131 12.60 5.25 7.91
N VAL A 132 12.40 4.09 7.27
CA VAL A 132 11.06 3.59 6.94
C VAL A 132 10.21 3.45 8.19
N PHE A 133 10.72 2.76 9.20
CA PHE A 133 10.00 2.48 10.44
C PHE A 133 9.62 3.75 11.19
N LYS A 134 10.53 4.72 11.21
CA LYS A 134 10.28 6.02 11.83
C LYS A 134 9.16 6.79 11.13
N VAL A 135 9.21 6.91 9.79
CA VAL A 135 8.20 7.65 9.02
C VAL A 135 6.86 6.92 9.09
N LEU A 136 6.87 5.60 8.94
CA LEU A 136 5.69 4.77 9.00
C LEU A 136 5.01 4.85 10.37
N ASN A 137 5.76 4.72 11.46
CA ASN A 137 5.21 4.84 12.82
C ASN A 137 4.51 6.20 13.01
N SER A 138 5.15 7.29 12.57
CA SER A 138 4.54 8.62 12.65
C SER A 138 3.21 8.73 11.91
N LYS A 139 3.07 8.09 10.75
CA LYS A 139 1.81 8.07 9.98
C LYS A 139 0.76 7.16 10.60
N VAL A 140 1.18 5.99 11.07
CA VAL A 140 0.32 5.03 11.78
C VAL A 140 -0.32 5.67 13.01
N THR A 141 0.48 6.24 13.92
CA THR A 141 -0.03 6.89 15.14
C THR A 141 -0.98 8.03 14.81
N ALA A 142 -0.58 8.92 13.89
CA ALA A 142 -1.39 10.09 13.52
C ALA A 142 -2.74 9.70 12.90
N TYR A 143 -2.77 8.66 12.06
CA TYR A 143 -3.98 8.23 11.37
C TYR A 143 -4.87 7.33 12.22
N ALA A 144 -4.30 6.61 13.19
CA ALA A 144 -5.08 5.92 14.21
C ALA A 144 -5.78 6.92 15.16
N ASP A 145 -5.06 7.96 15.61
CA ASP A 145 -5.61 9.00 16.50
C ASP A 145 -6.67 9.86 15.83
N ASN A 146 -6.50 10.11 14.53
CA ASN A 146 -7.43 10.91 13.75
C ASN A 146 -7.61 10.31 12.35
N PRO A 147 -8.53 9.35 12.18
CA PRO A 147 -8.79 8.74 10.88
C PRO A 147 -9.17 9.74 9.78
N ASN A 148 -9.84 10.85 10.15
CA ASN A 148 -10.19 11.92 9.22
C ASN A 148 -8.97 12.71 8.73
N LEU A 149 -7.88 12.74 9.48
CA LEU A 149 -6.62 13.34 9.06
C LEU A 149 -6.08 12.61 7.83
N SER A 150 -6.10 11.27 7.83
CA SER A 150 -5.67 10.48 6.67
C SER A 150 -6.47 10.85 5.41
N ILE A 151 -7.77 11.09 5.56
CA ILE A 151 -8.64 11.54 4.46
C ILE A 151 -8.24 12.93 3.99
N THR A 152 -8.18 13.88 4.91
CA THR A 152 -7.90 15.28 4.60
C THR A 152 -6.54 15.44 3.93
N GLU A 153 -5.50 14.82 4.48
CA GLU A 153 -4.13 14.91 3.95
C GLU A 153 -4.08 14.36 2.54
N THR A 154 -4.47 13.10 2.32
CA THR A 154 -4.46 12.49 0.98
C THR A 154 -5.33 13.28 -0.01
N HIS A 155 -6.56 13.61 0.35
CA HIS A 155 -7.51 14.24 -0.59
C HIS A 155 -7.07 15.64 -1.03
N SER A 156 -6.34 16.36 -0.17
CA SER A 156 -5.82 17.70 -0.46
C SER A 156 -4.58 17.73 -1.36
N GLN A 157 -3.91 16.59 -1.59
CA GLN A 157 -2.68 16.53 -2.37
C GLN A 157 -2.92 16.93 -3.82
N LEU A 158 -2.09 17.87 -4.29
CA LEU A 158 -2.08 18.32 -5.68
C LEU A 158 -1.19 17.41 -6.53
N ILE A 159 -1.73 16.96 -7.65
CA ILE A 159 -1.07 16.06 -8.59
C ILE A 159 -1.33 16.50 -10.03
N ILE A 160 -0.42 16.13 -10.94
CA ILE A 160 -0.53 16.44 -12.36
C ILE A 160 -1.31 15.33 -13.04
N ASP A 161 -2.52 15.62 -13.51
CA ASP A 161 -3.33 14.70 -14.29
C ASP A 161 -2.84 14.63 -15.74
N THR A 162 -1.93 13.69 -16.02
CA THR A 162 -1.41 13.46 -17.38
C THR A 162 -2.49 12.92 -18.32
N THR A 163 -3.59 12.39 -17.78
CA THR A 163 -4.72 11.86 -18.56
C THR A 163 -5.69 12.96 -19.01
N ASP A 164 -5.65 14.13 -18.36
CA ASP A 164 -6.42 15.34 -18.69
C ASP A 164 -5.48 16.52 -18.98
N SER A 165 -4.70 16.39 -20.05
CA SER A 165 -3.87 17.48 -20.60
C SER A 165 -2.85 18.07 -19.62
N ASN A 166 -2.34 17.28 -18.65
CA ASN A 166 -1.40 17.71 -17.60
C ASN A 166 -1.95 18.81 -16.69
N LYS A 167 -3.27 18.86 -16.47
CA LYS A 167 -3.86 19.79 -15.49
C LYS A 167 -3.48 19.39 -14.07
N GLN A 168 -3.25 20.38 -13.22
CA GLN A 168 -3.09 20.16 -11.80
C GLN A 168 -4.47 20.00 -11.14
N LYS A 169 -4.66 18.91 -10.39
CA LYS A 169 -5.89 18.57 -9.67
C LYS A 169 -5.58 18.08 -8.27
N SER A 170 -6.52 18.21 -7.34
CA SER A 170 -6.41 17.49 -6.07
C SER A 170 -6.81 16.02 -6.25
N ILE A 171 -6.35 15.13 -5.35
CA ILE A 171 -6.87 13.75 -5.28
C ILE A 171 -8.40 13.76 -5.14
N ASN A 172 -8.95 14.70 -4.36
CA ASN A 172 -10.40 14.82 -4.19
C ASN A 172 -11.14 15.15 -5.48
N ASP A 173 -10.61 16.06 -6.31
CA ASP A 173 -11.22 16.40 -7.59
C ASP A 173 -11.28 15.18 -8.50
N LEU A 174 -10.21 14.38 -8.50
CA LEU A 174 -10.13 13.15 -9.27
C LEU A 174 -11.09 12.07 -8.77
N ILE A 175 -11.33 11.98 -7.45
CA ILE A 175 -12.34 11.10 -6.85
C ILE A 175 -13.75 11.51 -7.30
N ILE A 176 -14.06 12.81 -7.26
CA ILE A 176 -15.40 13.34 -7.59
C ILE A 176 -15.73 13.13 -9.08
N GLU A 177 -14.72 13.14 -9.95
CA GLU A 177 -14.87 12.88 -11.39
C GLU A 177 -15.25 11.41 -11.71
N ILE A 178 -15.19 10.51 -10.72
CA ILE A 178 -15.49 9.09 -10.93
C ILE A 178 -17.00 8.89 -10.89
N ASP A 179 -17.54 8.46 -12.03
CA ASP A 179 -18.89 7.92 -12.14
C ASP A 179 -18.87 6.43 -11.75
N PRO A 180 -19.38 6.05 -10.57
CA PRO A 180 -19.33 4.66 -10.09
C PRO A 180 -20.22 3.70 -10.92
N THR A 181 -21.04 4.23 -11.82
CA THR A 181 -21.93 3.46 -12.69
C THR A 181 -21.35 3.21 -14.08
N ALA A 182 -20.23 3.86 -14.42
CA ALA A 182 -19.60 3.67 -15.71
C ALA A 182 -18.92 2.29 -15.80
N PRO A 183 -18.91 1.67 -17.00
CA PRO A 183 -18.20 0.42 -17.21
C PRO A 183 -16.70 0.58 -16.96
N PHE A 184 -16.12 -0.47 -16.40
CA PHE A 184 -14.69 -0.57 -16.06
C PHE A 184 -13.76 -0.21 -17.25
N GLU A 185 -14.20 -0.49 -18.47
CA GLU A 185 -13.40 -0.30 -19.68
C GLU A 185 -13.21 1.17 -20.11
N LYS A 186 -13.91 2.12 -19.47
CA LYS A 186 -13.64 3.55 -19.73
C LYS A 186 -12.31 3.96 -19.11
N ASN A 187 -11.30 4.04 -19.97
CA ASN A 187 -9.91 4.52 -19.78
C ASN A 187 -9.67 5.75 -18.87
N SER A 188 -10.70 6.45 -18.41
CA SER A 188 -10.58 7.67 -17.60
C SER A 188 -10.76 7.45 -16.09
N GLN A 189 -11.26 6.30 -15.62
CA GLN A 189 -11.62 6.14 -14.20
C GLN A 189 -10.55 5.44 -13.35
N PHE A 190 -9.74 4.58 -13.95
CA PHE A 190 -8.64 3.89 -13.26
C PHE A 190 -7.37 4.71 -13.38
N LYS A 191 -7.30 5.70 -12.51
CA LYS A 191 -6.22 6.67 -12.39
C LYS A 191 -5.26 6.24 -11.28
N TYR A 192 -3.98 6.19 -11.62
CA TYR A 192 -2.90 5.75 -10.74
C TYR A 192 -1.95 6.91 -10.43
N ILE A 193 -1.50 7.06 -9.17
CA ILE A 193 -0.57 8.13 -8.78
C ILE A 193 0.88 7.63 -8.83
N GLU A 194 1.55 7.89 -9.94
CA GLU A 194 2.99 7.73 -10.09
C GLU A 194 3.70 8.78 -9.22
N LEU A 195 4.40 8.29 -8.20
CA LEU A 195 5.18 9.14 -7.30
C LEU A 195 6.33 9.79 -8.07
N VAL A 196 6.64 11.04 -7.75
CA VAL A 196 7.73 11.72 -8.42
C VAL A 196 9.06 11.13 -8.02
N ASN A 197 9.78 10.65 -9.03
CA ASN A 197 11.20 10.37 -8.92
C ASN A 197 11.97 11.17 -9.98
N GLU A 198 12.47 12.35 -9.60
CA GLU A 198 13.44 13.08 -10.43
C GLU A 198 14.84 12.43 -10.34
N ASN A 199 15.08 11.60 -9.33
CA ASN A 199 16.25 10.75 -9.17
C ASN A 199 15.79 9.28 -9.13
N LYS A 200 16.59 8.35 -9.66
CA LYS A 200 16.31 6.91 -9.51
C LYS A 200 16.17 6.61 -8.01
N SER A 201 14.96 6.33 -7.54
CA SER A 201 14.77 5.88 -6.16
C SER A 201 15.52 4.56 -5.97
N GLU A 202 16.26 4.47 -4.88
CA GLU A 202 16.77 3.20 -4.40
C GLU A 202 15.60 2.43 -3.77
N GLU A 203 15.36 1.23 -4.29
CA GLU A 203 14.36 0.33 -3.74
C GLU A 203 14.91 -0.30 -2.45
N ILE A 204 14.21 -0.10 -1.34
CA ILE A 204 14.52 -0.73 -0.06
C ILE A 204 14.10 -2.19 -0.15
N LYS A 205 15.09 -3.08 -0.24
CA LYS A 205 14.85 -4.51 -0.43
C LYS A 205 14.82 -5.24 0.90
N VAL A 206 13.66 -5.84 1.22
CA VAL A 206 13.57 -6.80 2.32
C VAL A 206 14.49 -7.98 2.03
N PRO A 207 15.35 -8.39 2.97
CA PRO A 207 16.25 -9.52 2.78
C PRO A 207 15.51 -10.79 2.32
N PRO A 208 16.04 -11.55 1.33
CA PRO A 208 15.37 -12.75 0.83
C PRO A 208 15.04 -13.80 1.90
N LYS A 209 15.86 -13.88 2.95
CA LYS A 209 15.59 -14.76 4.10
C LYS A 209 14.23 -14.46 4.74
N ILE A 210 13.95 -13.18 5.00
CA ILE A 210 12.70 -12.70 5.60
C ILE A 210 11.52 -12.93 4.65
N LEU A 211 11.69 -12.62 3.37
CA LEU A 211 10.65 -12.86 2.35
C LEU A 211 10.30 -14.34 2.25
N ASN A 212 11.29 -15.22 2.20
CA ASN A 212 11.06 -16.67 2.14
C ASN A 212 10.38 -17.23 3.39
N GLU A 213 10.69 -16.67 4.57
CA GLU A 213 10.04 -17.05 5.82
C GLU A 213 8.56 -16.67 5.81
N LEU A 214 8.25 -15.42 5.42
CA LEU A 214 6.88 -14.96 5.31
C LEU A 214 6.12 -15.75 4.22
N ASP A 215 6.72 -15.98 3.05
CA ASP A 215 6.16 -16.84 2.00
C ASP A 215 5.83 -18.25 2.53
N SER A 216 6.72 -18.84 3.32
CA SER A 216 6.51 -20.17 3.91
C SER A 216 5.39 -20.20 4.95
N ILE A 217 5.10 -19.08 5.60
CA ILE A 217 3.98 -18.94 6.54
C ILE A 217 2.67 -18.78 5.78
N LEU A 218 2.68 -17.98 4.69
CA LEU A 218 1.54 -17.75 3.82
C LEU A 218 1.13 -19.02 3.07
N ALA A 219 2.10 -19.81 2.59
CA ALA A 219 1.87 -21.09 1.88
C ALA A 219 1.40 -22.25 2.77
N LYS A 220 1.37 -22.09 4.11
CA LYS A 220 0.86 -23.10 5.05
C LYS A 220 -0.65 -22.97 5.32
N VAL A 221 -1.31 -22.01 4.65
CA VAL A 221 -2.75 -22.01 4.42
C VAL A 221 -3.01 -23.04 3.31
N GLU A 222 -3.99 -23.94 3.47
CA GLU A 222 -4.28 -25.02 2.51
C GLU A 222 -4.15 -24.55 1.05
N ASP A 223 -3.43 -25.32 0.23
CA ASP A 223 -3.22 -25.13 -1.23
C ASP A 223 -4.54 -25.30 -2.02
N THR A 224 -5.55 -24.51 -1.68
CA THR A 224 -6.78 -24.35 -2.44
C THR A 224 -7.00 -22.85 -2.60
N ASP A 225 -6.38 -22.29 -3.64
CA ASP A 225 -6.92 -21.19 -4.48
C ASP A 225 -5.88 -20.60 -5.45
N TYR A 226 -4.99 -21.43 -6.03
CA TYR A 226 -4.15 -21.00 -7.16
C TYR A 226 -4.15 -21.95 -8.37
N GLU A 227 -5.24 -22.71 -8.56
CA GLU A 227 -5.61 -23.27 -9.88
C GLU A 227 -6.83 -22.57 -10.54
N GLU A 228 -7.34 -21.48 -9.97
CA GLU A 228 -8.21 -20.53 -10.66
C GLU A 228 -7.71 -19.08 -10.54
N ALA A 229 -6.45 -18.84 -10.92
CA ALA A 229 -6.08 -17.56 -11.54
C ALA A 229 -6.59 -17.48 -13.00
N GLY A 230 -7.75 -18.10 -13.25
CA GLY A 230 -8.58 -17.84 -14.41
C GLY A 230 -9.21 -16.47 -14.20
N ASP A 231 -8.71 -15.50 -14.97
CA ASP A 231 -9.43 -14.27 -15.29
C ASP A 231 -9.39 -13.09 -14.31
N ILE A 232 -8.18 -12.52 -14.12
CA ILE A 232 -8.07 -11.05 -13.99
C ILE A 232 -8.65 -10.33 -15.23
N ARG A 233 -8.74 -10.99 -16.39
CA ARG A 233 -9.34 -10.44 -17.63
C ARG A 233 -10.85 -10.19 -17.52
N PHE A 234 -11.57 -10.84 -16.60
CA PHE A 234 -13.01 -10.60 -16.40
C PHE A 234 -13.33 -9.33 -15.64
N LEU A 235 -12.33 -8.62 -15.09
CA LEU A 235 -12.52 -7.26 -14.59
C LEU A 235 -12.47 -6.21 -15.72
N PHE A 236 -12.09 -6.60 -16.94
CA PHE A 236 -11.82 -5.70 -18.07
C PHE A 236 -12.46 -6.17 -19.39
N ASN A 237 -13.55 -6.96 -19.31
CA ASN A 237 -14.44 -7.35 -20.43
C ASN A 237 -15.90 -7.03 -20.08
#